data_AF-A0AAE4ZWI6-F1
#
_entry.id   AF-A0AAE4ZWI6-F1
#
_cell.length_a   1.000
_cell.length_b   1.000
_cell.length_c   1.000
_cell.angle_alpha   90.00
_cell.angle_beta   90.00
_cell.angle_gamma   90.00
#
_symmetry.space_group_name_H-M   'P 1'
#
loop_
_entity.id
_entity.type
_entity.pdbx_description
1 polymer ?
#
loop_
_entity_poly.entity_id
_entity_poly.type
_entity_poly.pdbx_seq_one_letter_code
_entity_poly.pdbx_strand_id
1 'polypeptide(L)'
;GVLGAYFVMFPRARVLALIPIGFFLPMVEVPSIVFLFLWFITNLLSGVASLGVTAQGGVAWWAHIGGFIAGMLLAIVMRRGRITSR
;
A
#
# COMPACT_ATOMS: atom_id res chain seq x y z
N GLY A 1 -1.59 0.04 -7.33
CA GLY A 1 -1.21 1.12 -8.25
C GLY A 1 -1.10 2.43 -7.50
N VAL A 2 -2.21 3.16 -7.47
CA VAL A 2 -2.31 4.51 -6.90
C VAL A 2 -1.77 4.62 -5.47
N LEU A 3 -2.05 3.64 -4.60
CA LEU A 3 -1.56 3.65 -3.21
C LEU A 3 -0.03 3.63 -3.09
N GLY A 4 0.67 2.94 -3.98
CA GLY A 4 2.14 2.95 -4.01
C GLY A 4 2.70 4.29 -4.48
N ALA A 5 2.03 4.92 -5.45
CA ALA A 5 2.39 6.27 -5.87
C ALA A 5 2.14 7.29 -4.74
N TYR A 6 1.03 7.15 -4.02
CA TYR A 6 0.65 7.97 -2.87
C TYR A 6 1.66 7.81 -1.72
N PHE A 7 2.12 6.59 -1.44
CA PHE A 7 3.15 6.30 -0.43
C PHE A 7 4.43 7.12 -0.66
N VAL A 8 4.87 7.24 -1.91
CA VAL A 8 6.07 8.01 -2.29
C VAL A 8 5.81 9.52 -2.24
N MET A 9 4.66 9.97 -2.75
CA MET A 9 4.38 11.40 -2.90
C MET A 9 3.92 12.08 -1.60
N PHE A 10 3.24 11.35 -0.72
CA PHE A 10 2.58 11.92 0.47
C PHE A 10 2.90 11.13 1.76
N PRO A 11 4.19 10.99 2.14
CA PRO A 11 4.57 10.17 3.30
C PRO A 11 4.14 10.76 4.66
N ARG A 12 3.82 12.06 4.71
CA ARG A 12 3.37 12.77 5.92
C ARG A 12 1.85 13.00 5.96
N ALA A 13 1.12 12.58 4.93
CA ALA A 13 -0.33 12.71 4.95
C ALA A 13 -0.94 11.82 6.03
N ARG A 14 -2.12 12.20 6.52
CA ARG A 14 -2.89 11.39 7.48
C ARG A 14 -4.10 10.83 6.77
N VAL A 15 -4.43 9.58 7.09
CA VAL A 15 -5.63 8.90 6.60
C VAL A 15 -6.53 8.59 7.79
N LEU A 16 -7.82 8.84 7.64
CA LEU A 16 -8.81 8.42 8.63
C LEU A 16 -9.03 6.92 8.46
N ALA A 17 -8.54 6.13 9.41
CA ALA A 17 -8.62 4.68 9.40
C ALA A 17 -9.68 4.21 10.40
N LEU A 18 -10.52 3.28 9.96
CA LEU A 18 -11.40 2.55 10.87
C LEU A 18 -10.60 1.38 11.44
N ILE A 19 -10.33 1.42 12.75
CA ILE A 19 -9.54 0.37 13.42
C ILE A 19 -10.49 -0.53 14.22
N PRO A 20 -10.73 -1.78 13.80
CA PRO A 20 -11.55 -2.70 14.57
C PRO A 20 -10.81 -3.17 15.83
N ILE A 21 -11.31 -2.80 17.01
CA ILE A 21 -10.82 -3.23 18.32
C ILE A 21 -11.97 -3.95 19.03
N GLY A 22 -12.19 -5.22 18.67
CA GLY A 22 -13.32 -6.00 19.16
C GLY A 22 -14.66 -5.45 18.67
N PHE A 23 -15.56 -5.10 19.62
CA PHE A 23 -16.86 -4.48 19.32
C PHE A 23 -16.78 -2.97 19.02
N PHE A 24 -15.64 -2.33 19.28
CA PHE A 24 -15.46 -0.91 19.02
C PHE A 24 -14.82 -0.69 17.65
N LEU A 25 -15.37 0.26 16.88
CA LEU A 25 -14.88 0.68 15.56
C LEU A 25 -14.50 2.17 15.60
N PRO A 26 -13.49 2.59 16.38
CA PRO A 26 -13.04 3.97 16.37
C PRO A 26 -12.47 4.37 15.00
N MET A 27 -12.78 5.60 14.59
CA MET A 27 -12.08 6.26 13.48
C MET A 27 -10.88 7.02 14.04
N VAL A 28 -9.69 6.69 13.56
CA VAL A 28 -8.43 7.24 14.05
C VAL A 28 -7.64 7.78 12.86
N GLU A 29 -7.08 8.98 13.01
CA GLU A 29 -6.13 9.50 12.04
C GLU A 29 -4.77 8.83 12.20
N VAL A 30 -4.34 8.12 11.17
CA VAL A 30 -3.06 7.41 11.15
C VAL A 30 -2.17 8.01 10.05
N PRO A 31 -0.86 8.21 10.29
CA PRO A 31 0.06 8.55 9.21
C PRO A 31 -0.05 7.54 8.06
N SER A 32 -0.20 8.05 6.83
CA SER A 32 -0.38 7.25 5.62
C SER A 32 0.72 6.22 5.44
N ILE A 33 1.96 6.58 5.79
CA ILE A 33 3.11 5.68 5.69
C ILE A 33 2.94 4.44 6.56
N VAL A 34 2.44 4.58 7.79
CA VAL A 34 2.24 3.46 8.72
C VAL A 34 1.12 2.57 8.19
N PHE A 35 -0.02 3.18 7.84
CA PHE A 35 -1.17 2.45 7.33
C PHE A 35 -0.85 1.65 6.06
N LEU A 36 -0.22 2.29 5.07
CA LEU A 36 0.10 1.67 3.79
C LEU A 36 1.22 0.63 3.92
N PHE A 37 2.19 0.83 4.82
CA PHE A 37 3.21 -0.16 5.07
C PHE A 37 2.60 -1.43 5.69
N LEU A 38 1.77 -1.29 6.72
CA LEU A 38 1.05 -2.42 7.31
C LEU A 38 0.18 -3.14 6.28
N TRP A 39 -0.59 -2.39 5.48
CA TRP A 39 -1.39 -2.94 4.40
C TRP A 39 -0.56 -3.71 3.36
N PHE A 40 0.63 -3.20 3.00
CA PHE A 40 1.52 -3.90 2.08
C PHE A 40 2.04 -5.21 2.67
N ILE A 41 2.45 -5.20 3.95
CA ILE A 41 2.92 -6.40 4.65
C ILE A 41 1.84 -7.47 4.73
N THR A 42 0.59 -7.11 5.03
CA THR A 42 -0.50 -8.11 5.06
C THR A 42 -0.70 -8.75 3.69
N ASN A 43 -0.70 -7.96 2.61
CA ASN A 43 -0.77 -8.48 1.24
C ASN A 43 0.41 -9.40 0.92
N LEU A 44 1.63 -9.05 1.35
CA LEU A 44 2.83 -9.86 1.14
C LEU A 44 2.74 -11.20 1.88
N LEU A 45 2.36 -11.18 3.17
CA LEU A 45 2.20 -12.39 3.97
C LEU A 45 1.10 -13.30 3.42
N SER A 46 -0.05 -12.73 3.04
CA SER A 46 -1.14 -13.48 2.41
C SER A 46 -0.74 -14.04 1.03
N GLY A 47 0.03 -13.29 0.25
CA GLY A 47 0.60 -13.75 -1.03
C GLY A 47 1.56 -14.92 -0.83
N VAL A 48 2.48 -14.83 0.12
CA VAL A 48 3.42 -15.91 0.45
C VAL A 48 2.67 -17.14 0.98
N ALA A 49 1.71 -16.96 1.88
CA ALA A 49 0.88 -18.06 2.40
C ALA A 49 0.08 -18.76 1.28
N SER A 50 -0.30 -18.03 0.23
CA SER A 50 -1.02 -18.59 -0.92
C SER A 50 -0.15 -19.43 -1.87
N LEU A 51 1.18 -19.40 -1.74
CA LEU A 51 2.06 -20.19 -2.62
C LEU A 51 2.04 -21.70 -2.32
N GLY A 52 1.67 -22.10 -1.10
CA GLY A 52 1.61 -23.51 -0.68
C GLY A 52 0.23 -24.15 -0.80
N VAL A 53 -0.78 -23.38 -1.19
CA VAL A 53 -2.17 -23.83 -1.28
C VAL A 53 -2.67 -23.47 -2.68
N THR A 54 -3.26 -24.41 -3.41
CA THR A 54 -4.00 -24.15 -4.65
C THR A 54 -5.33 -23.43 -4.37
N ALA A 55 -5.29 -22.40 -3.52
CA ALA A 55 -6.43 -21.59 -3.15
C ALA A 55 -6.68 -20.52 -4.22
N GLN A 56 -7.94 -20.46 -4.67
CA GLN A 56 -8.45 -19.34 -5.47
C GLN A 56 -8.31 -18.05 -4.66
N GLY A 57 -7.45 -17.13 -5.12
CA GLY A 57 -7.20 -15.85 -4.44
C GLY A 57 -5.72 -15.43 -4.40
N GLY A 58 -4.77 -16.35 -4.65
CA GLY A 58 -3.34 -16.04 -4.70
C GLY A 58 -3.00 -14.88 -5.66
N VAL A 59 -3.58 -14.91 -6.85
CA VAL A 59 -3.38 -13.87 -7.89
C VAL A 59 -3.79 -12.48 -7.39
N ALA A 60 -4.83 -12.38 -6.56
CA ALA A 60 -5.29 -11.09 -6.06
C ALA A 60 -4.21 -10.44 -5.17
N TRP A 61 -3.62 -11.19 -4.24
CA TRP A 61 -2.54 -10.68 -3.37
C TRP A 61 -1.34 -10.20 -4.20
N TRP A 62 -0.91 -11.00 -5.18
CA TRP A 62 0.19 -10.65 -6.06
C TRP A 62 -0.10 -9.42 -6.94
N ALA A 63 -1.34 -9.25 -7.41
CA ALA A 63 -1.76 -8.07 -8.16
C ALA A 63 -1.69 -6.79 -7.29
N HIS A 64 -2.06 -6.86 -6.02
CA HIS A 64 -1.94 -5.73 -5.09
C HIS A 64 -0.48 -5.36 -4.83
N ILE A 65 0.38 -6.36 -4.57
CA ILE A 65 1.82 -6.17 -4.37
C ILE A 65 2.46 -5.55 -5.61
N GLY A 66 2.27 -6.17 -6.78
CA GLY A 66 2.83 -5.71 -8.05
C GLY A 66 2.34 -4.31 -8.42
N GLY A 67 1.04 -4.05 -8.24
CA GLY A 67 0.47 -2.74 -8.46
C GLY A 67 1.02 -1.68 -7.50
N PHE A 68 1.29 -2.01 -6.23
CA PHE A 68 1.88 -1.08 -5.27
C PHE A 68 3.31 -0.71 -5.69
N ILE A 69 4.15 -1.71 -5.98
CA ILE A 69 5.55 -1.49 -6.41
C ILE A 69 5.60 -0.69 -7.71
N ALA A 70 4.80 -1.08 -8.72
CA ALA A 70 4.74 -0.34 -9.98
C ALA A 70 4.33 1.13 -9.77
N GLY A 71 3.37 1.39 -8.88
CA GLY A 71 2.97 2.74 -8.52
C GLY A 71 4.09 3.54 -7.85
N MET A 72 4.86 2.94 -6.95
CA MET A 72 6.02 3.59 -6.32
C MET A 72 7.07 3.96 -7.36
N LEU A 73 7.42 3.02 -8.25
CA LEU A 73 8.42 3.24 -9.30
C LEU A 73 8.00 4.38 -10.24
N LEU A 74 6.75 4.36 -10.71
CA LEU A 74 6.20 5.43 -11.54
C LEU A 74 6.25 6.79 -10.83
N ALA A 75 5.89 6.85 -9.55
CA ALA A 75 5.95 8.09 -8.78
C ALA A 75 7.38 8.60 -8.61
N ILE A 76 8.36 7.73 -8.39
CA ILE A 76 9.79 8.11 -8.31
C ILE A 76 10.26 8.71 -9.64
N VAL A 77 9.94 8.06 -10.76
CA VAL A 77 10.27 8.54 -12.11
C VAL A 77 9.65 9.91 -12.37
N MET A 78 8.34 10.06 -12.10
CA MET A 78 7.62 11.32 -12.29
C MET A 78 8.14 12.44 -11.37
N ARG A 79 8.54 12.12 -10.14
CA ARG A 79 9.12 13.11 -9.21
C ARG A 79 10.48 13.62 -9.69
N ARG A 80 11.30 12.77 -10.29
CA ARG A 80 12.60 13.18 -10.88
C ARG A 80 12.41 14.12 -12.08
N GLY A 81 11.42 13.89 -12.93
CA GLY A 81 11.13 14.75 -14.09
C GLY A 81 10.78 16.20 -13.73
N ARG A 82 10.28 16.46 -12.52
CA ARG A 82 9.96 17.82 -12.05
C ARG A 82 11.17 18.64 -11.63
N ILE A 83 12.34 18.01 -11.45
CA ILE A 83 13.59 18.69 -11.03
C ILE A 83 14.40 19.15 -12.25
N THR A 84 14.24 18.53 -13.42
CA THR A 84 15.04 18.80 -14.64
C THR A 84 14.46 19.88 -15.56
N SER A 85 13.37 20.58 -15.16
CA SER A 85 12.73 21.64 -15.96
C SER A 85 13.06 23.05 -15.44
N ARG A 86 14.30 23.32 -15.03
CA ARG A 86 14.78 24.68 -14.74
C ARG A 86 15.97 25.03 -15.59
#